data_AF-A0A1Q3VNQ3-F1
#
_entry.id   AF-A0A1Q3VNQ3-F1
#
_cell.length_a   1.000
_cell.length_b   1.000
_cell.length_c   1.000
_cell.angle_alpha   90.00
_cell.angle_beta   90.00
_cell.angle_gamma   90.00
#
_symmetry.space_group_name_H-M   'P 1'
#
loop_
_entity.id
_entity.type
_entity.pdbx_description
1 polymer ?
#
loop_
_entity_poly.entity_id
_entity_poly.type
_entity_poly.pdbx_seq_one_letter_code
_entity_poly.pdbx_strand_id
1 'polypeptide(L)'
;MTIANRPAIAGGLPGVCKTPSAFGSINASPHGQADVTCSGRTPGYWKQSQWFSQWQAPCYPTDVLPVPPGHYATKFHSSTTGFNGSIFGTKTMLQVLGTGGGGAFAVGRHIAAALLNALAGLTPVLSVGTVRNIWNSYINNGYYIPISSSPAIKWYADDIVTYLKSTQPV
;
A
#
# COMPACT_ATOMS: atom_id res chain seq x y z
N MET A 1 -39.94 20.83 -5.57
CA MET A 1 -38.95 20.59 -4.49
C MET A 1 -38.59 19.11 -4.53
N THR A 2 -37.49 18.75 -5.19
CA THR A 2 -37.07 17.33 -5.29
C THR A 2 -35.85 17.16 -4.43
N ILE A 3 -36.05 16.60 -3.23
CA ILE A 3 -35.01 16.18 -2.31
C ILE A 3 -34.29 14.99 -2.94
N ALA A 4 -33.10 15.23 -3.48
CA ALA A 4 -32.20 14.18 -3.93
C ALA A 4 -31.56 13.53 -2.69
N ASN A 5 -32.25 12.54 -2.12
CA ASN A 5 -31.68 11.61 -1.15
C ASN A 5 -30.68 10.71 -1.88
N ARG A 6 -29.40 11.12 -1.90
CA ARG A 6 -28.32 10.29 -2.44
C ARG A 6 -27.74 9.48 -1.28
N PRO A 7 -27.69 8.14 -1.36
CA PRO A 7 -27.07 7.35 -0.31
C PRO A 7 -25.60 7.76 -0.22
N ALA A 8 -25.13 8.05 0.99
CA ALA A 8 -23.73 8.27 1.30
C ALA A 8 -22.99 6.93 1.15
N ILE A 9 -22.60 6.61 -0.07
CA ILE A 9 -21.66 5.52 -0.34
C ILE A 9 -20.28 6.10 -0.01
N ALA A 10 -19.89 5.97 1.27
CA ALA A 10 -18.56 6.30 1.79
C ALA A 10 -17.52 5.24 1.37
N GLY A 11 -17.49 4.92 0.08
CA GLY A 11 -16.51 4.05 -0.54
C GLY A 11 -16.10 4.70 -1.85
N GLY A 12 -14.85 5.15 -1.93
CA GLY A 12 -14.31 5.72 -3.17
C GLY A 12 -14.62 4.83 -4.37
N LEU A 13 -14.96 5.44 -5.50
CA LEU A 13 -15.11 4.74 -6.77
C LEU A 13 -13.87 3.86 -7.02
N PRO A 14 -14.02 2.62 -7.51
CA PRO A 14 -12.88 1.77 -7.83
C PRO A 14 -11.99 2.50 -8.83
N GLY A 15 -10.72 2.72 -8.46
CA GLY A 15 -9.78 3.50 -9.24
C GLY A 15 -9.56 4.92 -8.73
N VAL A 16 -10.50 5.56 -8.03
CA VAL A 16 -10.26 6.91 -7.48
C VAL A 16 -9.44 6.81 -6.20
N CYS A 17 -8.19 7.22 -6.30
CA CYS A 17 -7.22 7.15 -5.26
C CYS A 17 -7.23 8.42 -4.41
N LYS A 18 -7.36 8.25 -3.09
CA LYS A 18 -7.30 9.35 -2.14
C LYS A 18 -6.03 9.25 -1.30
N THR A 19 -5.48 10.40 -0.91
CA THR A 19 -4.43 10.44 0.12
C THR A 19 -5.00 9.93 1.46
N PRO A 20 -4.17 9.47 2.40
CA PRO A 20 -4.66 8.92 3.67
C PRO A 20 -5.56 9.90 4.42
N SER A 21 -5.20 11.18 4.36
CA SER A 21 -5.95 12.31 4.92
C SER A 21 -7.34 12.51 4.27
N ALA A 22 -7.45 12.30 2.96
CA ALA A 22 -8.68 12.48 2.20
C ALA A 22 -9.63 11.26 2.30
N PHE A 23 -9.13 10.11 2.75
CA PHE A 23 -9.95 8.93 2.99
C PHE A 23 -10.79 9.07 4.27
N GLY A 24 -10.28 9.75 5.30
CA GLY A 24 -11.00 10.01 6.55
C GLY A 24 -11.88 11.28 6.56
N SER A 25 -11.77 12.14 5.55
CA SER A 25 -12.50 13.41 5.48
C SER A 25 -13.81 13.26 4.70
N ILE A 26 -14.95 13.26 5.40
CA ILE A 26 -16.30 13.00 4.84
C ILE A 26 -16.84 14.14 3.94
N ASN A 27 -16.09 15.22 3.69
CA ASN A 27 -16.56 16.36 2.90
C ASN A 27 -15.81 16.51 1.57
N ALA A 28 -16.00 15.57 0.64
CA ALA A 28 -15.49 15.69 -0.73
C ALA A 28 -16.55 16.34 -1.63
N SER A 29 -16.63 17.68 -1.61
CA SER A 29 -17.29 18.40 -2.69
C SER A 29 -16.49 18.20 -3.99
N PRO A 30 -17.07 17.69 -5.08
CA PRO A 30 -16.35 17.38 -6.33
C PRO A 30 -16.00 18.63 -7.18
N HIS A 31 -15.91 19.82 -6.59
CA HIS A 31 -15.54 21.02 -7.34
C HIS A 31 -14.03 21.07 -7.58
N GLY A 32 -13.57 20.37 -8.61
CA GLY A 32 -12.32 20.68 -9.32
C GLY A 32 -11.09 19.82 -9.01
N GLN A 33 -11.20 18.74 -8.23
CA GLN A 33 -10.08 17.79 -8.12
C GLN A 33 -10.18 16.77 -9.25
N ALA A 34 -9.21 16.78 -10.16
CA ALA A 34 -9.05 15.70 -11.14
C ALA A 34 -9.11 14.35 -10.42
N ASP A 35 -10.04 13.49 -10.81
CA ASP A 35 -10.16 12.12 -10.29
C ASP A 35 -8.82 11.41 -10.47
N VAL A 36 -8.00 11.40 -9.43
CA VAL A 36 -6.68 10.77 -9.47
C VAL A 36 -6.92 9.28 -9.53
N THR A 37 -6.80 8.71 -10.73
CA THR A 37 -7.00 7.29 -10.94
C THR A 37 -5.73 6.53 -10.56
N CYS A 38 -5.83 5.61 -9.62
CA CYS A 38 -4.78 4.64 -9.32
C CYS A 38 -4.97 3.38 -10.14
N SER A 39 -3.88 2.96 -10.76
CA SER A 39 -3.74 1.66 -11.41
C SER A 39 -2.92 0.70 -10.56
N GLY A 40 -2.99 0.86 -9.23
CA GLY A 40 -2.21 0.09 -8.28
C GLY A 40 -2.59 -1.39 -8.33
N ARG A 41 -1.57 -2.24 -8.29
CA ARG A 41 -1.69 -3.69 -8.41
C ARG A 41 -1.77 -4.36 -7.04
N THR A 42 -2.62 -5.37 -6.92
CA THR A 42 -2.80 -6.20 -5.73
C THR A 42 -1.55 -7.02 -5.43
N PRO A 43 -1.38 -7.50 -4.19
CA PRO A 43 -0.30 -8.44 -3.87
C PRO A 43 -0.36 -9.74 -4.69
N GLY A 44 -1.56 -10.13 -5.14
CA GLY A 44 -1.77 -11.28 -6.00
C GLY A 44 -1.15 -11.13 -7.38
N TYR A 45 -1.11 -9.92 -7.92
CA TYR A 45 -0.44 -9.61 -9.18
C TYR A 45 1.08 -9.67 -9.01
N TRP A 46 1.64 -8.96 -8.03
CA TRP A 46 3.08 -8.85 -7.85
C TRP A 46 3.80 -10.16 -7.53
N LYS A 47 3.09 -11.16 -7.00
CA LYS A 47 3.68 -12.48 -6.70
C LYS A 47 3.80 -13.41 -7.92
N GLN A 48 3.16 -13.11 -9.06
CA GLN A 48 3.23 -13.98 -10.24
C GLN A 48 4.55 -13.75 -10.99
N SER A 49 5.24 -14.83 -11.35
CA SER A 49 6.56 -14.79 -11.99
C SER A 49 6.58 -14.01 -13.31
N GLN A 50 5.49 -14.04 -14.07
CA GLN A 50 5.34 -13.28 -15.32
C GLN A 50 5.48 -11.75 -15.16
N TRP A 51 5.30 -11.23 -13.94
CA TRP A 51 5.39 -9.79 -13.65
C TRP A 51 6.68 -9.41 -12.92
N PHE A 52 7.63 -10.33 -12.72
CA PHE A 52 8.88 -10.04 -12.00
C PHE A 52 9.74 -8.99 -12.71
N SER A 53 9.66 -8.92 -14.04
CA SER A 53 10.32 -7.85 -14.83
C SER A 53 9.75 -6.45 -14.57
N GLN A 54 8.53 -6.35 -14.03
CA GLN A 54 7.92 -5.06 -13.69
C GLN A 54 8.41 -4.51 -12.34
N TRP A 55 9.09 -5.32 -11.53
CA TRP A 55 9.67 -4.85 -10.27
C TRP A 55 10.79 -3.85 -10.56
N GLN A 56 10.67 -2.66 -10.00
CA GLN A 56 11.66 -1.60 -10.18
C GLN A 56 12.74 -1.68 -9.12
N ALA A 57 13.98 -1.40 -9.53
CA ALA A 57 15.10 -1.22 -8.60
C ALA A 57 14.75 -0.16 -7.53
N PRO A 58 15.16 -0.36 -6.27
CA PRO A 58 16.10 -1.38 -5.78
C PRO A 58 15.43 -2.70 -5.31
N CYS A 59 14.15 -2.94 -5.62
CA CYS A 59 13.44 -4.15 -5.17
C CYS A 59 13.48 -5.25 -6.23
N TYR A 60 13.86 -6.46 -5.82
CA TYR A 60 13.97 -7.64 -6.67
C TYR A 60 13.22 -8.85 -6.07
N PRO A 61 12.50 -9.63 -6.89
CA PRO A 61 11.70 -10.76 -6.41
C PRO A 61 12.52 -12.01 -6.11
N THR A 62 13.61 -12.24 -6.86
CA THR A 62 14.45 -13.45 -6.81
C THR A 62 15.93 -13.09 -6.85
N ASP A 63 16.77 -14.06 -6.51
CA ASP A 63 18.22 -13.97 -6.65
C ASP A 63 18.64 -14.25 -8.09
N VAL A 64 19.59 -13.48 -8.61
CA VAL A 64 20.28 -13.72 -9.88
C VAL A 64 21.76 -13.79 -9.58
N LEU A 65 22.37 -14.97 -9.76
CA LEU A 65 23.77 -15.25 -9.49
C LEU A 65 24.50 -15.60 -10.80
N PRO A 66 25.82 -15.33 -10.92
CA PRO A 66 26.73 -14.75 -9.92
C PRO A 66 26.67 -13.21 -9.85
N VAL A 67 27.05 -12.64 -8.69
CA VAL A 67 27.19 -11.19 -8.48
C VAL A 67 28.68 -10.84 -8.64
N PRO A 68 29.12 -9.96 -9.57
CA PRO A 68 28.38 -9.11 -10.53
C PRO A 68 28.27 -9.71 -11.96
N PRO A 69 27.19 -9.46 -12.74
CA PRO A 69 26.19 -8.38 -12.63
C PRO A 69 24.85 -8.75 -11.94
N GLY A 70 24.82 -9.80 -11.11
CA GLY A 70 23.62 -10.30 -10.41
C GLY A 70 23.04 -9.44 -9.27
N HIS A 71 21.97 -9.94 -8.63
CA HIS A 71 21.29 -9.30 -7.49
C HIS A 71 20.70 -10.33 -6.51
N TYR A 72 20.39 -9.92 -5.28
CA TYR A 72 19.70 -10.75 -4.28
C TYR A 72 18.21 -10.42 -4.19
N ALA A 73 17.39 -11.41 -3.81
CA ALA A 73 15.99 -11.20 -3.51
C ALA A 73 15.83 -10.21 -2.34
N THR A 74 14.95 -9.22 -2.51
CA THR A 74 14.79 -8.16 -1.52
C THR A 74 14.03 -8.66 -0.29
N LYS A 75 14.68 -8.56 0.88
CA LYS A 75 14.07 -8.86 2.18
C LYS A 75 12.99 -7.84 2.53
N PHE A 76 11.89 -8.29 3.15
CA PHE A 76 10.82 -7.38 3.58
C PHE A 76 11.33 -6.40 4.64
N HIS A 77 12.09 -6.90 5.62
CA HIS A 77 12.81 -6.07 6.58
C HIS A 77 14.23 -5.83 6.06
N SER A 78 14.45 -4.67 5.45
CA SER A 78 15.76 -4.25 4.92
C SER A 78 15.84 -2.73 4.89
N SER A 79 17.06 -2.17 4.85
CA SER A 79 17.27 -0.76 4.55
C SER A 79 16.70 -0.38 3.18
N THR A 80 16.67 -1.31 2.22
CA THR A 80 16.08 -1.14 0.88
C THR A 80 14.59 -0.80 0.95
N THR A 81 13.83 -1.56 1.74
CA THR A 81 12.37 -1.40 1.88
C THR A 81 12.01 -0.34 2.92
N GLY A 82 12.85 -0.15 3.95
CA GLY A 82 12.62 0.78 5.05
C GLY A 82 11.52 0.34 6.03
N PHE A 83 11.18 -0.95 6.03
CA PHE A 83 10.14 -1.53 6.89
C PHE A 83 10.72 -2.10 8.19
N ASN A 84 10.36 -1.48 9.31
CA ASN A 84 10.78 -1.88 10.65
C ASN A 84 10.02 -3.13 11.15
N GLY A 85 10.46 -3.71 12.25
CA GLY A 85 9.87 -4.88 12.88
C GLY A 85 10.58 -6.18 12.56
N SER A 86 10.05 -7.26 13.12
CA SER A 86 10.62 -8.61 12.99
C SER A 86 9.58 -9.68 12.66
N ILE A 87 8.33 -9.28 12.44
CA ILE A 87 7.20 -10.20 12.27
C ILE A 87 7.36 -11.13 11.06
N PHE A 88 8.05 -10.67 10.01
CA PHE A 88 8.36 -11.49 8.84
C PHE A 88 9.77 -12.10 8.88
N GLY A 89 10.55 -11.85 9.94
CA GLY A 89 11.91 -12.37 10.09
C GLY A 89 12.77 -12.13 8.86
N THR A 90 13.30 -13.22 8.29
CA THR A 90 14.17 -13.20 7.10
C THR A 90 13.43 -13.30 5.76
N LYS A 91 12.09 -13.24 5.77
CA LYS A 91 11.30 -13.42 4.55
C LYS A 91 11.55 -12.33 3.51
N THR A 92 11.55 -12.72 2.24
CA THR A 92 11.61 -11.80 1.11
C THR A 92 10.27 -11.10 0.89
N MET A 93 10.26 -9.95 0.20
CA MET A 93 9.02 -9.30 -0.21
C MET A 93 8.12 -10.24 -0.99
N LEU A 94 8.70 -11.06 -1.90
CA LEU A 94 7.95 -12.06 -2.66
C LEU A 94 7.25 -13.07 -1.73
N GLN A 95 7.94 -13.55 -0.71
CA GLN A 95 7.35 -14.44 0.29
C GLN A 95 6.24 -13.74 1.09
N VAL A 96 6.43 -12.48 1.49
CA VAL A 96 5.41 -11.70 2.22
C VAL A 96 4.17 -11.45 1.38
N LEU A 97 4.30 -11.17 0.08
CA LEU A 97 3.16 -11.04 -0.84
C LEU A 97 2.29 -12.32 -0.88
N GLY A 98 2.91 -13.48 -0.69
CA GLY A 98 2.24 -14.78 -0.61
C GLY A 98 1.71 -15.15 0.77
N THR A 99 1.93 -14.34 1.82
CA THR A 99 1.48 -14.69 3.17
C THR A 99 -0.05 -14.59 3.32
N GLY A 100 -0.64 -15.64 3.88
CA GLY A 100 -2.04 -15.64 4.33
C GLY A 100 -2.22 -14.95 5.67
N GLY A 101 -3.45 -14.97 6.19
CA GLY A 101 -3.79 -14.46 7.53
C GLY A 101 -4.36 -13.05 7.56
N GLY A 102 -4.59 -12.55 8.77
CA GLY A 102 -5.14 -11.20 9.07
C GLY A 102 -4.11 -10.29 9.74
N GLY A 103 -4.59 -9.16 10.28
CA GLY A 103 -3.76 -8.27 11.10
C GLY A 103 -2.49 -7.79 10.37
N ALA A 104 -1.35 -7.89 11.06
CA ALA A 104 -0.07 -7.44 10.53
C ALA A 104 0.41 -8.20 9.28
N PHE A 105 0.01 -9.47 9.10
CA PHE A 105 0.29 -10.22 7.86
C PHE A 105 -0.48 -9.63 6.68
N ALA A 106 -1.76 -9.29 6.89
CA ALA A 106 -2.58 -8.63 5.88
C ALA A 106 -2.06 -7.23 5.55
N VAL A 107 -1.68 -6.45 6.56
CA VAL A 107 -1.04 -5.14 6.34
C VAL A 107 0.26 -5.31 5.55
N GLY A 108 1.12 -6.28 5.92
CA GLY A 108 2.42 -6.46 5.29
C GLY A 108 2.35 -6.84 3.82
N ARG A 109 1.44 -7.75 3.43
CA ARG A 109 1.25 -8.10 2.00
C ARG A 109 0.77 -6.91 1.18
N HIS A 110 -0.18 -6.12 1.69
CA HIS A 110 -0.72 -4.96 0.98
C HIS A 110 0.29 -3.79 0.96
N ILE A 111 1.10 -3.64 2.02
CA ILE A 111 2.20 -2.67 2.08
C ILE A 111 3.30 -3.01 1.09
N ALA A 112 3.69 -4.30 0.97
CA ALA A 112 4.66 -4.74 -0.03
C ALA A 112 4.18 -4.40 -1.45
N ALA A 113 2.91 -4.69 -1.75
CA ALA A 113 2.30 -4.31 -3.02
C ALA A 113 2.26 -2.79 -3.23
N ALA A 114 1.94 -2.02 -2.18
CA ALA A 114 1.87 -0.57 -2.24
C ALA A 114 3.24 0.07 -2.51
N LEU A 115 4.30 -0.48 -1.92
CA LEU A 115 5.67 -0.05 -2.21
C LEU A 115 6.03 -0.29 -3.67
N LEU A 116 5.72 -1.47 -4.21
CA LEU A 116 5.99 -1.80 -5.62
C LEU A 116 5.17 -0.90 -6.56
N ASN A 117 3.92 -0.62 -6.22
CA ASN A 117 3.08 0.31 -6.98
C ASN A 117 3.62 1.74 -6.95
N ALA A 118 4.10 2.20 -5.80
CA ALA A 118 4.70 3.53 -5.67
C ALA A 118 6.00 3.64 -6.48
N LEU A 119 6.83 2.59 -6.48
CA LEU A 119 8.05 2.53 -7.28
C LEU A 119 7.75 2.45 -8.80
N ALA A 120 6.70 1.74 -9.19
CA ALA A 120 6.23 1.67 -10.57
C ALA A 120 5.44 2.91 -11.02
N GLY A 121 5.21 3.90 -10.13
CA GLY A 121 4.44 5.11 -10.45
C GLY A 121 2.94 4.88 -10.65
N LEU A 122 2.40 3.74 -10.23
CA LEU A 122 0.99 3.36 -10.42
C LEU A 122 0.05 4.01 -9.40
N THR A 123 0.60 4.51 -8.30
CA THR A 123 -0.13 5.16 -7.20
C THR A 123 0.40 6.57 -6.93
N PRO A 124 0.00 7.58 -7.72
CA PRO A 124 0.52 8.95 -7.57
C PRO A 124 0.16 9.60 -6.23
N VAL A 125 -0.88 9.13 -5.54
CA VAL A 125 -1.28 9.64 -4.21
C VAL A 125 -0.46 9.06 -3.06
N LEU A 126 0.33 8.00 -3.31
CA LEU A 126 0.97 7.20 -2.29
C LEU A 126 2.45 7.03 -2.59
N SER A 127 3.27 7.91 -1.99
CA SER A 127 4.72 7.86 -2.13
C SER A 127 5.35 6.77 -1.27
N VAL A 128 6.55 6.31 -1.65
CA VAL A 128 7.36 5.34 -0.88
C VAL A 128 7.52 5.75 0.59
N GLY A 129 7.74 7.04 0.87
CA GLY A 129 7.83 7.57 2.23
C GLY A 129 6.54 7.35 3.04
N THR A 130 5.38 7.59 2.44
CA THR A 130 4.08 7.38 3.07
C THR A 130 3.82 5.91 3.36
N VAL A 131 4.15 5.00 2.42
CA VAL A 131 4.04 3.54 2.62
C VAL A 131 4.84 3.10 3.83
N ARG A 132 6.11 3.54 3.90
CA ARG A 132 7.01 3.22 5.01
C ARG A 132 6.46 3.76 6.34
N ASN A 133 5.92 4.96 6.33
CA ASN A 133 5.40 5.59 7.54
C ASN A 133 4.16 4.87 8.08
N ILE A 134 3.25 4.43 7.20
CA ILE A 134 2.08 3.62 7.56
C ILE A 134 2.53 2.33 8.26
N TRP A 135 3.44 1.58 7.65
CA TRP A 135 3.95 0.33 8.21
C TRP A 135 4.68 0.53 9.54
N ASN A 136 5.62 1.48 9.58
CA ASN A 136 6.44 1.71 10.76
C ASN A 136 5.60 2.20 11.94
N SER A 137 4.62 3.07 11.71
CA SER A 137 3.69 3.52 12.76
C SER A 137 2.87 2.35 13.30
N TYR A 138 2.30 1.54 12.40
CA TYR A 138 1.49 0.38 12.76
C TYR A 138 2.27 -0.66 13.57
N ILE A 139 3.50 -0.98 13.17
CA ILE A 139 4.33 -1.96 13.90
C ILE A 139 4.79 -1.45 15.27
N ASN A 140 5.07 -0.15 15.41
CA ASN A 140 5.53 0.40 16.69
C ASN A 140 4.38 0.68 17.67
N ASN A 141 3.20 1.06 17.18
CA ASN A 141 2.09 1.53 18.03
C ASN A 141 0.85 0.61 17.99
N GLY A 142 0.77 -0.31 17.02
CA GLY A 142 -0.43 -1.09 16.72
C GLY A 142 -1.46 -0.35 15.86
N TYR A 143 -1.24 0.92 15.54
CA TYR A 143 -2.12 1.76 14.73
C TYR A 143 -1.33 2.81 13.93
N TYR A 144 -1.96 3.37 12.91
CA TYR A 144 -1.47 4.52 12.15
C TYR A 144 -2.46 5.68 12.29
N ILE A 145 -1.94 6.91 12.37
CA ILE A 145 -2.76 8.13 12.34
C ILE A 145 -2.39 8.91 11.09
N PRO A 146 -3.32 9.11 10.14
CA PRO A 146 -3.05 9.92 8.97
C PRO A 146 -2.90 11.39 9.38
N ILE A 147 -1.82 12.02 8.88
CA ILE A 147 -1.32 13.35 9.27
C ILE A 147 -2.32 14.51 9.12
N SER A 148 -3.45 14.34 8.41
CA SER A 148 -4.51 15.37 8.33
C SER A 148 -5.91 14.84 8.66
N SER A 149 -6.02 13.74 9.43
CA SER A 149 -7.31 13.43 10.06
C SER A 149 -7.55 14.37 11.23
N SER A 150 -8.66 15.10 11.19
CA SER A 150 -9.17 15.88 12.32
C SER A 150 -10.65 15.56 12.54
N PRO A 151 -11.03 14.97 13.70
CA PRO A 151 -10.16 14.50 14.79
C PRO A 151 -9.18 13.39 14.35
N ALA A 152 -8.12 13.16 15.12
CA ALA A 152 -7.13 12.11 14.83
C ALA A 152 -7.78 10.72 14.87
N ILE A 153 -7.99 10.11 13.71
CA ILE A 153 -8.60 8.77 13.60
C ILE A 153 -7.48 7.73 13.59
N LYS A 154 -7.49 6.84 14.57
CA LYS A 154 -6.56 5.70 14.60
C LYS A 154 -7.04 4.65 13.61
N TRP A 155 -6.18 4.31 12.65
CA TRP A 155 -6.38 3.21 11.73
C TRP A 155 -5.68 1.97 12.25
N TYR A 156 -6.45 0.91 12.46
CA TYR A 156 -5.92 -0.39 12.80
C TYR A 156 -5.69 -1.22 11.54
N ALA A 157 -5.30 -2.48 11.69
CA ALA A 157 -4.92 -3.34 10.58
C ALA A 157 -5.99 -3.39 9.46
N ASP A 158 -7.27 -3.46 9.82
CA ASP A 158 -8.35 -3.56 8.85
C ASP A 158 -8.56 -2.25 8.07
N ASP A 159 -8.56 -1.11 8.77
CA ASP A 159 -8.64 0.23 8.14
C ASP A 159 -7.48 0.46 7.17
N ILE A 160 -6.26 0.11 7.60
CA ILE A 160 -5.05 0.22 6.77
C ILE A 160 -5.19 -0.66 5.52
N VAL A 161 -5.61 -1.91 5.67
CA VAL A 161 -5.79 -2.83 4.54
C VAL A 161 -6.89 -2.33 3.60
N THR A 162 -8.00 -1.85 4.14
CA THR A 162 -9.12 -1.29 3.36
C THR A 162 -8.67 -0.07 2.56
N TYR A 163 -7.91 0.83 3.18
CA TYR A 163 -7.29 1.95 2.47
C TYR A 163 -6.35 1.48 1.37
N LEU A 164 -5.41 0.58 1.65
CA LEU A 164 -4.45 0.08 0.67
C LEU A 164 -5.14 -0.64 -0.50
N LYS A 165 -6.20 -1.41 -0.24
CA LYS A 165 -7.03 -2.04 -1.27
C LYS A 165 -7.69 -1.01 -2.18
N SER A 166 -8.16 0.12 -1.64
CA SER A 166 -8.72 1.20 -2.46
C SER A 166 -7.71 1.77 -3.46
N THR A 167 -6.42 1.75 -3.11
CA THR A 167 -5.33 2.17 -4.00
C THR A 167 -4.84 1.06 -4.94
N GLN A 168 -5.29 -0.18 -4.73
CA GLN A 168 -4.86 -1.39 -5.44
C GLN A 168 -6.05 -2.12 -6.10
N PRO A 169 -6.79 -1.47 -7.02
CA PRO A 169 -8.02 -2.05 -7.57
C PRO A 169 -7.81 -3.21 -8.55
N VAL A 170 -6.59 -3.41 -9.07
CA VAL A 170 -6.28 -4.36 -10.16
C VAL A 170 -5.33 -5.47 -9.74
#